data_AF-A0A931RV81-F1
#
_entry.id   AF-A0A931RV81-F1
#
_cell.length_a   1.000
_cell.length_b   1.000
_cell.length_c   1.000
_cell.angle_alpha   90.00
_cell.angle_beta   90.00
_cell.angle_gamma   90.00
#
_symmetry.space_group_name_H-M   'P 1'
#
loop_
_entity.id
_entity.type
_entity.pdbx_description
1 polymer ?
#
loop_
_entity_poly.entity_id
_entity_poly.type
_entity_poly.pdbx_seq_one_letter_code
_entity_poly.pdbx_strand_id
1 'polypeptide(L)'
;MLFRKTMEGNHASKRINTLLGALLVLDIVLSVVALFIPEFWSRVMHGVPYDDPQGLLRRTGATWVAFTLFQGIALARWRKEPFWLVVVAGLRWSEIITDWIYLYFCQDITLFGRLGLFVSPPVNILAGWYLIKSYQHCSGQTSGRS
;
A
#
# COMPACT_ATOMS: atom_id res chain seq x y z
N MET A 1 -9.99 -2.60 33.20
CA MET A 1 -10.21 -1.90 31.90
C MET A 1 -9.37 -0.64 31.71
N LEU A 2 -8.49 -0.14 32.60
CA LEU A 2 -7.93 1.21 32.35
C LEU A 2 -6.43 1.48 32.48
N PHE A 3 -5.56 0.57 32.91
CA PHE A 3 -4.12 0.89 32.99
C PHE A 3 -3.27 -0.34 32.73
N ARG A 4 -2.19 -0.19 31.96
CA ARG A 4 -0.97 -1.03 32.06
C ARG A 4 -0.88 -2.31 31.22
N LYS A 5 -1.34 -2.27 29.97
CA LYS A 5 -0.64 -2.94 28.84
C LYS A 5 0.01 -1.91 27.91
N THR A 6 0.30 -0.72 28.47
CA THR A 6 0.59 0.54 27.79
C THR A 6 2.04 0.71 27.34
N MET A 7 2.97 -0.15 27.78
CA MET A 7 4.41 0.03 27.51
C MET A 7 4.98 -0.96 26.47
N GLU A 8 4.49 -2.20 26.40
CA GLU A 8 4.88 -3.15 25.32
C GLU A 8 4.15 -2.87 23.99
N GLY A 9 2.99 -2.22 24.05
CA GLY A 9 2.18 -1.86 22.88
C GLY A 9 2.63 -0.61 22.13
N ASN A 10 3.56 0.19 22.65
CA ASN A 10 3.86 1.51 22.06
C ASN A 10 4.72 1.40 20.79
N HIS A 11 5.75 0.55 20.79
CA HIS A 11 6.64 0.39 19.65
C HIS A 11 5.97 -0.35 18.48
N ALA A 12 5.24 -1.44 18.75
CA ALA A 12 4.51 -2.15 17.71
C ALA A 12 3.40 -1.27 17.11
N SER A 13 2.64 -0.56 17.93
CA SER A 13 1.63 0.39 17.45
C SER A 13 2.24 1.53 16.64
N LYS A 14 3.39 2.06 17.08
CA LYS A 14 4.11 3.11 16.33
C LYS A 14 4.59 2.60 14.98
N ARG A 15 5.09 1.36 14.90
CA ARG A 15 5.52 0.72 13.64
C ARG A 15 4.34 0.51 12.69
N ILE A 16 3.22 -0.03 13.17
CA ILE A 16 2.00 -0.19 12.36
C ILE A 16 1.52 1.18 11.84
N ASN A 17 1.43 2.18 12.71
CA ASN A 17 1.03 3.54 12.32
C ASN A 17 1.99 4.16 11.30
N THR A 18 3.30 3.94 11.48
CA THR A 18 4.32 4.46 10.57
C THR A 18 4.22 3.80 9.19
N LEU A 19 4.04 2.48 9.15
CA LEU A 19 3.83 1.75 7.91
C LEU A 19 2.54 2.21 7.21
N LEU A 20 1.41 2.23 7.91
CA LEU A 20 0.13 2.68 7.35
C LEU A 20 0.20 4.12 6.87
N GLY A 21 0.85 5.01 7.63
CA GLY A 21 1.04 6.41 7.25
C GLY A 21 1.94 6.56 6.03
N ALA A 22 3.02 5.78 5.92
CA ALA A 22 3.90 5.79 4.75
C ALA A 22 3.17 5.29 3.49
N LEU A 23 2.41 4.20 3.62
CA LEU A 23 1.60 3.68 2.51
C LEU A 23 0.52 4.68 2.08
N LEU A 24 -0.12 5.35 3.03
CA LEU A 24 -1.12 6.39 2.77
C LEU A 24 -0.53 7.54 1.97
N VAL A 25 0.62 8.07 2.39
CA VAL A 25 1.30 9.14 1.67
C VAL A 25 1.72 8.68 0.28
N LEU A 26 2.24 7.46 0.15
CA LEU A 26 2.62 6.89 -1.15
C LEU A 26 1.43 6.84 -2.11
N ASP A 27 0.31 6.27 -1.70
CA ASP A 27 -0.86 6.11 -2.58
C ASP A 27 -1.52 7.46 -2.90
N ILE A 28 -1.46 8.45 -2.00
CA ILE A 28 -1.85 9.84 -2.31
C ILE A 28 -0.96 10.38 -3.44
N VAL A 29 0.36 10.27 -3.31
CA VAL A 29 1.29 10.77 -4.33
C VAL A 29 1.07 10.07 -5.67
N LEU A 30 0.97 8.74 -5.66
CA LEU A 30 0.74 7.94 -6.86
C LEU A 30 -0.60 8.30 -7.53
N SER A 31 -1.68 8.40 -6.76
CA SER A 31 -3.00 8.78 -7.27
C SER A 31 -3.02 10.18 -7.88
N VAL A 32 -2.39 11.16 -7.21
CA VAL A 32 -2.30 12.54 -7.71
C VAL A 32 -1.53 12.58 -9.02
N VAL A 33 -0.38 11.91 -9.08
CA VAL A 33 0.45 11.89 -10.29
C VAL A 33 -0.30 11.22 -11.45
N ALA A 34 -0.89 10.05 -11.25
CA ALA A 34 -1.59 9.33 -12.32
C ALA A 34 -2.88 10.03 -12.81
N LEU A 35 -3.62 10.70 -11.92
CA LEU A 35 -4.87 11.37 -12.28
C LEU A 35 -4.64 12.74 -12.92
N PHE A 36 -3.76 13.55 -12.32
CA PHE A 36 -3.66 14.98 -12.65
C PHE A 36 -2.39 15.33 -13.43
N ILE A 37 -1.32 14.54 -13.33
CA ILE A 37 -0.04 14.83 -13.98
C ILE A 37 0.50 13.61 -14.75
N PRO A 38 -0.32 12.99 -15.65
CA PRO A 38 0.05 11.75 -16.31
C PRO A 38 1.25 11.89 -17.26
N GLU A 39 1.47 13.09 -17.81
CA GLU A 39 2.66 13.42 -18.61
C GLU A 39 3.95 13.22 -17.80
N PHE A 40 3.94 13.62 -16.52
CA PHE A 40 5.08 13.42 -15.63
C PHE A 40 5.31 11.93 -15.36
N TRP A 41 4.25 11.17 -15.10
CA TRP A 41 4.33 9.71 -14.95
C TRP A 41 4.96 9.05 -16.18
N SER A 42 4.44 9.36 -17.37
CA SER A 42 4.92 8.77 -18.63
C SER A 42 6.40 9.06 -18.87
N ARG A 43 6.83 10.30 -18.65
CA ARG A 43 8.25 10.67 -18.82
C ARG A 43 9.15 9.97 -17.81
N VAL A 44 8.73 9.88 -16.55
CA VAL A 44 9.54 9.26 -15.48
C VAL A 44 9.59 7.73 -15.64
N MET A 45 8.46 7.08 -15.92
CA MET A 45 8.37 5.63 -15.99
C MET A 45 8.79 5.06 -17.35
N HIS A 46 8.45 5.75 -18.44
CA HIS A 46 8.65 5.25 -19.81
C HIS A 46 9.62 6.07 -20.65
N GLY A 47 9.89 7.33 -20.28
CA GLY A 47 10.76 8.20 -21.08
C GLY A 47 10.12 8.64 -22.40
N VAL A 48 8.80 8.49 -22.55
CA VAL A 48 8.04 8.86 -23.75
C VAL A 48 6.90 9.84 -23.42
N PRO A 49 6.42 10.62 -24.41
CA PRO A 49 5.21 11.44 -24.26
C PRO A 49 4.01 10.60 -23.81
N TYR A 50 3.11 11.18 -23.03
CA TYR A 50 1.92 10.44 -22.58
C TYR A 50 0.93 10.25 -23.73
N ASP A 51 0.66 8.99 -24.05
CA ASP A 51 -0.39 8.55 -24.97
C ASP A 51 -1.11 7.34 -24.35
N ASP A 52 -2.35 7.54 -23.92
CA ASP A 52 -3.17 6.55 -23.20
C ASP A 52 -4.65 6.71 -23.58
N PRO A 53 -5.01 6.36 -24.83
CA PRO A 53 -6.37 6.55 -25.33
C PRO A 53 -7.40 5.69 -24.60
N GLN A 54 -6.96 4.62 -23.93
CA GLN A 54 -7.80 3.75 -23.11
C GLN A 54 -7.96 4.24 -21.66
N GLY A 55 -7.23 5.28 -21.24
CA GLY A 55 -7.31 5.86 -19.90
C GLY A 55 -6.86 4.91 -18.78
N LEU A 56 -5.97 3.96 -19.07
CA LEU A 56 -5.52 2.95 -18.13
C LEU A 56 -4.73 3.56 -16.97
N LEU A 57 -3.91 4.59 -17.21
CA LEU A 57 -3.16 5.24 -16.14
C LEU A 57 -4.09 5.92 -15.14
N ARG A 58 -5.10 6.64 -15.64
CA ARG A 58 -6.09 7.29 -14.76
C ARG A 58 -6.95 6.29 -14.02
N ARG A 59 -7.29 5.16 -14.65
CA ARG A 59 -7.95 4.03 -13.99
C ARG A 59 -7.09 3.49 -12.84
N THR A 60 -5.79 3.29 -13.05
CA THR A 60 -4.85 2.89 -11.99
C THR A 60 -4.77 3.95 -10.89
N GLY A 61 -4.75 5.24 -11.25
CA GLY A 61 -4.82 6.34 -10.29
C GLY A 61 -6.05 6.26 -9.38
N ALA A 62 -7.22 5.91 -9.93
CA ALA A 62 -8.44 5.70 -9.14
C ALA A 62 -8.35 4.49 -8.19
N THR A 63 -7.64 3.42 -8.58
CA THR A 63 -7.33 2.30 -7.68
C THR A 63 -6.52 2.77 -6.47
N TRP A 64 -5.50 3.61 -6.68
CA TRP A 64 -4.71 4.17 -5.58
C TRP A 64 -5.48 5.16 -4.70
N VAL A 65 -6.50 5.84 -5.23
CA VAL A 65 -7.47 6.59 -4.38
C VAL A 65 -8.23 5.64 -3.45
N ALA A 66 -8.69 4.49 -3.96
CA ALA A 66 -9.35 3.51 -3.11
C ALA A 66 -8.39 2.98 -2.02
N PHE A 67 -7.13 2.73 -2.37
CA PHE A 67 -6.12 2.31 -1.40
C PHE A 67 -5.88 3.36 -0.31
N THR A 68 -5.74 4.62 -0.70
CA THR A 68 -5.64 5.77 0.20
C THR A 68 -6.79 5.78 1.21
N LEU A 69 -8.03 5.59 0.73
CA LEU A 69 -9.21 5.54 1.58
C LEU A 69 -9.13 4.40 2.61
N PHE A 70 -8.88 3.17 2.15
CA PHE A 70 -8.83 2.01 3.02
C PHE A 70 -7.70 2.08 4.05
N GLN A 71 -6.55 2.65 3.69
CA GLN A 71 -5.45 2.88 4.62
C GLN A 71 -5.75 3.99 5.61
N GLY A 72 -6.44 5.05 5.20
CA GLY A 72 -6.91 6.08 6.11
C GLY A 72 -7.87 5.50 7.16
N ILE A 73 -8.81 4.66 6.72
CA ILE A 73 -9.72 3.92 7.62
C ILE A 73 -8.91 3.01 8.55
N ALA A 74 -7.96 2.24 8.00
CA ALA A 74 -7.10 1.37 8.80
C ALA A 74 -6.32 2.17 9.85
N LEU A 75 -5.69 3.28 9.48
CA LEU A 75 -4.92 4.14 10.38
C LEU A 75 -5.79 4.67 11.53
N ALA A 76 -7.05 5.00 11.25
CA ALA A 76 -8.00 5.48 12.25
C ALA A 76 -8.59 4.36 13.14
N ARG A 77 -8.81 3.16 12.59
CA ARG A 77 -9.63 2.12 13.24
C ARG A 77 -8.91 0.86 13.66
N TRP A 78 -7.69 0.58 13.20
CA TRP A 78 -7.04 -0.72 13.40
C TRP A 78 -6.89 -1.13 14.88
N ARG A 79 -6.76 -0.16 15.79
CA ARG A 79 -6.66 -0.45 17.24
C ARG A 79 -7.95 -1.00 17.84
N LYS A 80 -9.10 -0.58 17.32
CA LYS A 80 -10.43 -1.04 17.73
C LYS A 80 -10.88 -2.25 16.91
N GLU A 81 -10.54 -2.24 15.62
CA GLU A 81 -10.91 -3.26 14.64
C GLU A 81 -9.67 -3.70 13.85
N PRO A 82 -8.87 -4.64 14.38
CA PRO A 82 -7.62 -5.08 13.74
C PRO A 82 -7.81 -5.68 12.34
N PHE A 83 -9.03 -6.09 11.99
CA PHE A 83 -9.39 -6.60 10.67
C PHE A 83 -8.94 -5.67 9.52
N TRP A 84 -8.96 -4.35 9.73
CA TRP A 84 -8.50 -3.39 8.73
C TRP A 84 -7.03 -3.59 8.32
N LEU A 85 -6.19 -4.18 9.16
CA LEU A 85 -4.80 -4.53 8.80
C LEU A 85 -4.76 -5.60 7.70
N VAL A 86 -5.66 -6.59 7.77
CA VAL A 86 -5.77 -7.65 6.76
C VAL A 86 -6.33 -7.09 5.45
N VAL A 87 -7.29 -6.18 5.53
CA VAL A 87 -7.81 -5.48 4.34
C VAL A 87 -6.67 -4.77 3.61
N VAL A 88 -5.87 -3.95 4.30
CA VAL A 88 -4.73 -3.25 3.68
C VAL A 88 -3.68 -4.23 3.16
N ALA A 89 -3.43 -5.35 3.87
CA ALA A 89 -2.53 -6.39 3.37
C ALA A 89 -3.00 -6.97 2.04
N GLY A 90 -4.30 -7.26 1.91
CA GLY A 90 -4.89 -7.72 0.65
C GLY A 90 -4.70 -6.72 -0.50
N LEU A 91 -4.89 -5.42 -0.22
CA LEU A 91 -4.64 -4.36 -1.22
C LEU A 91 -3.16 -4.26 -1.62
N ARG A 92 -2.22 -4.44 -0.69
CA ARG A 92 -0.79 -4.48 -1.05
C ARG A 92 -0.47 -5.67 -1.94
N TRP A 93 -1.06 -6.82 -1.65
CA TRP A 93 -0.77 -8.04 -2.40
C TRP A 93 -1.38 -8.06 -3.80
N SER A 94 -2.46 -7.32 -4.06
CA SER A 94 -2.96 -7.20 -5.44
C SER A 94 -1.96 -6.53 -6.39
N GLU A 95 -1.09 -5.64 -5.88
CA GLU A 95 -0.11 -4.93 -6.71
C GLU A 95 1.10 -5.78 -7.12
N ILE A 96 1.39 -6.87 -6.39
CA ILE A 96 2.55 -7.74 -6.67
C ILE A 96 2.47 -8.29 -8.09
N ILE A 97 1.27 -8.81 -8.44
CA ILE A 97 1.05 -9.45 -9.73
C ILE A 97 1.03 -8.38 -10.83
N THR A 98 0.39 -7.23 -10.59
CA THR A 98 0.30 -6.17 -11.58
C THR A 98 1.67 -5.60 -11.91
N ASP A 99 2.54 -5.38 -10.92
CA ASP A 99 3.88 -4.81 -11.14
C ASP A 99 4.80 -5.75 -11.93
N TRP A 100 4.75 -7.05 -11.66
CA TRP A 100 5.54 -8.01 -12.42
C TRP A 100 5.00 -8.26 -13.83
N ILE A 101 3.68 -8.30 -14.01
CA ILE A 101 3.07 -8.33 -15.34
C ILE A 101 3.50 -7.08 -16.11
N TYR A 102 3.43 -5.91 -15.48
CA TYR A 102 3.85 -4.66 -16.09
C TYR A 102 5.33 -4.71 -16.50
N LEU A 103 6.21 -5.14 -15.60
CA LEU A 103 7.64 -5.26 -15.89
C LEU A 103 7.93 -6.24 -17.04
N TYR A 104 7.14 -7.31 -17.17
CA TYR A 104 7.31 -8.31 -18.21
C TYR A 104 6.84 -7.82 -19.59
N PHE A 105 5.69 -7.12 -19.66
CA PHE A 105 5.09 -6.73 -20.93
C PHE A 105 5.50 -5.33 -21.43
N CYS A 106 5.95 -4.44 -20.54
CA CYS A 106 6.39 -3.10 -20.92
C CYS A 106 7.83 -3.11 -21.43
N GLN A 107 7.99 -2.93 -22.74
CA GLN A 107 9.28 -2.86 -23.42
C GLN A 107 10.00 -1.53 -23.14
N ASP A 108 9.24 -0.44 -23.14
CA ASP A 108 9.75 0.93 -22.98
C ASP A 108 9.62 1.38 -21.52
N ILE A 109 10.59 0.99 -20.70
CA ILE A 109 10.66 1.39 -19.30
C ILE A 109 12.02 2.00 -18.98
N THR A 110 12.01 3.13 -18.28
CA THR A 110 13.24 3.77 -17.80
C THR A 110 13.91 2.90 -16.73
N LEU A 111 15.18 3.18 -16.43
CA LEU A 111 15.86 2.53 -15.31
C LEU A 111 15.12 2.79 -13.98
N PHE A 112 14.59 4.00 -13.79
CA PHE A 112 13.81 4.34 -12.61
C PHE A 112 12.55 3.49 -12.50
N GLY A 113 11.76 3.40 -13.58
CA GLY A 113 10.55 2.58 -13.61
C GLY A 113 10.85 1.09 -13.39
N ARG A 114 11.93 0.59 -14.01
CA ARG A 114 12.38 -0.80 -13.86
C ARG A 114 12.74 -1.13 -12.42
N LEU A 115 13.54 -0.29 -11.77
CA LEU A 115 13.91 -0.48 -10.37
C LEU A 115 12.68 -0.36 -9.45
N GLY A 116 11.82 0.64 -9.69
CA GLY A 116 10.59 0.83 -8.93
C GLY A 116 9.66 -0.38 -8.99
N LEU A 117 9.34 -0.87 -10.19
CA LEU A 117 8.48 -2.05 -10.40
C LEU A 117 9.14 -3.36 -9.93
N PHE A 118 10.47 -3.45 -9.93
CA PHE A 118 11.16 -4.62 -9.40
C PHE A 118 11.14 -4.67 -7.87
N VAL A 119 11.31 -3.52 -7.21
CA VAL A 119 11.36 -3.39 -5.74
C VAL A 119 9.97 -3.33 -5.10
N SER A 120 8.96 -2.81 -5.80
CA SER A 120 7.61 -2.69 -5.26
C SER A 120 7.01 -4.04 -4.79
N PRO A 121 7.08 -5.14 -5.58
CA PRO A 121 6.57 -6.45 -5.18
C PRO A 121 7.14 -7.00 -3.85
N PRO A 122 8.46 -7.10 -3.63
CA PRO A 122 8.98 -7.56 -2.35
C PRO A 122 8.59 -6.63 -1.19
N VAL A 123 8.54 -5.31 -1.41
CA VAL A 123 8.07 -4.36 -0.39
C VAL A 123 6.60 -4.63 -0.03
N ASN A 124 5.74 -4.83 -1.02
CA ASN A 124 4.32 -5.13 -0.82
C ASN A 124 4.10 -6.50 -0.15
N ILE A 125 4.89 -7.52 -0.49
CA ILE A 125 4.89 -8.82 0.20
C ILE A 125 5.19 -8.63 1.68
N LEU A 126 6.31 -7.96 2.00
CA LEU A 126 6.77 -7.75 3.37
C LEU A 126 5.78 -6.91 4.18
N ALA A 127 5.24 -5.84 3.59
CA ALA A 127 4.24 -4.99 4.23
C ALA A 127 2.97 -5.78 4.54
N GLY A 128 2.40 -6.49 3.56
CA GLY A 128 1.20 -7.29 3.77
C GLY A 128 1.39 -8.42 4.78
N TRP A 129 2.53 -9.12 4.72
CA TRP A 129 2.88 -10.16 5.69
C TRP A 129 2.97 -9.60 7.11
N TYR A 130 3.63 -8.45 7.29
CA TYR A 130 3.75 -7.79 8.59
C TYR A 130 2.39 -7.36 9.16
N LEU A 131 1.50 -6.83 8.32
CA LEU A 131 0.15 -6.44 8.71
C LEU A 131 -0.71 -7.65 9.14
N ILE A 132 -0.61 -8.76 8.41
CA ILE A 132 -1.29 -10.02 8.78
C ILE A 132 -0.76 -10.56 10.10
N LYS A 133 0.56 -10.58 10.31
CA LYS A 133 1.17 -10.99 11.58
C LYS A 133 0.71 -10.10 12.73
N SER A 134 0.62 -8.80 12.51
CA SER A 134 0.12 -7.83 13.49
C SER A 134 -1.35 -8.10 13.83
N TYR A 135 -2.18 -8.39 12.83
CA TYR A 135 -3.57 -8.82 13.04
C TYR A 135 -3.67 -10.08 13.89
N GLN A 136 -2.93 -11.14 13.55
CA GLN A 136 -2.93 -12.41 14.30
C GLN A 136 -2.55 -12.20 15.77
N HIS A 137 -1.55 -11.34 16.03
CA HIS A 137 -1.12 -11.01 17.39
C HIS A 137 -2.20 -10.24 18.16
N CYS A 138 -2.90 -9.30 17.52
CA CYS A 138 -4.02 -8.59 18.14
C CYS A 138 -5.21 -9.51 18.41
N SER A 139 -5.57 -10.39 17.47
CA SER A 139 -6.73 -11.28 17.56
C SER A 139 -6.53 -12.44 18.53
N GLY A 140 -5.31 -12.99 18.62
CA GLY A 140 -4.99 -14.05 19.57
C GLY A 140 -5.07 -13.61 21.05
N GLN A 141 -4.93 -12.32 21.33
CA GLN A 141 -5.11 -11.78 22.68
C GLN A 141 -6.57 -11.69 23.11
N THR A 142 -7.51 -11.70 22.16
CA THR A 142 -8.95 -11.62 22.43
C THR A 142 -9.55 -13.00 22.75
N SER A 143 -9.02 -14.08 22.17
CA SER A 143 -9.51 -15.45 22.38
C SER A 143 -9.03 -16.12 23.67
N GLY A 144 -7.95 -15.65 24.30
CA GLY A 144 -7.45 -16.18 25.59
C GLY A 144 -8.16 -15.59 26.82
N ARG A 145 -9.35 -15.01 26.67
CA ARG A 145 -10.12 -14.32 27.73
C ARG A 145 -11.55 -14.84 27.90
N SER A 146 -11.90 -15.96 27.28
CA SER A 146 -13.17 -16.66 27.48
C SER A 146 -13.06 -17.72 28.56
#